data_AF-A0A453SI40-F1
#
_entry.id   AF-A0A453SI40-F1
#
_cell.length_a   1.000
_cell.length_b   1.000
_cell.length_c   1.000
_cell.angle_alpha   90.00
_cell.angle_beta   90.00
_cell.angle_gamma   90.00
#
_symmetry.space_group_name_H-M   'P 1'
#
loop_
_entity.id
_entity.type
_entity.pdbx_description
1 polymer ?
#
loop_
_entity_poly.entity_id
_entity_poly.type
_entity_poly.pdbx_seq_one_letter_code
_entity_poly.pdbx_strand_id
1 'polypeptide(L)'
;RYEAVDEMWTDNIAATSSSLSIAEGRYFEQDKAERTLSQDSKMATGIKELLGLLRTLGEGYRLSCLFKCQEALEIYRKLPEPQFNTGWVLCQVGKAYFELVDYLEADHFFEFAHRLSPCTLEGMDIYSTVLYHLNEEMRLSYLAQELISVDRLSPQAWVCSGKLLCLAERS
;
A
#
# COMPACT_ATOMS: atom_id res chain seq x y z
N ARG A 1 31.47 -88.87 0.72
CA ARG A 1 31.42 -88.86 -0.76
C ARG A 1 31.79 -87.45 -1.19
N TYR A 2 32.98 -87.33 -1.77
CA TYR A 2 33.51 -86.25 -2.65
C TYR A 2 33.61 -84.84 -2.01
N GLU A 3 34.77 -84.46 -1.49
CA GLU A 3 36.00 -83.93 -2.17
C GLU A 3 35.94 -82.39 -2.25
N ALA A 4 36.68 -81.64 -1.43
CA ALA A 4 38.15 -81.43 -1.41
C ALA A 4 38.57 -80.31 -2.39
N VAL A 5 38.97 -79.14 -1.84
CA VAL A 5 40.35 -78.56 -1.88
C VAL A 5 40.39 -77.46 -2.96
N ASP A 6 40.78 -76.21 -2.70
CA ASP A 6 42.12 -75.70 -2.35
C ASP A 6 41.97 -74.25 -1.82
N GLU A 7 42.48 -73.89 -0.64
CA GLU A 7 43.72 -73.10 -0.41
C GLU A 7 43.92 -71.94 -1.41
N MET A 8 44.27 -70.69 -1.07
CA MET A 8 45.49 -70.32 -0.35
C MET A 8 45.57 -68.77 -0.18
N TRP A 9 45.66 -68.30 1.08
CA TRP A 9 46.59 -67.26 1.61
C TRP A 9 46.27 -65.73 1.68
N THR A 10 46.24 -65.30 2.95
CA THR A 10 46.90 -64.16 3.64
C THR A 10 46.50 -62.69 3.44
N ASP A 11 46.11 -62.12 4.59
CA ASP A 11 46.53 -60.85 5.21
C ASP A 11 46.36 -59.52 4.45
N ASN A 12 45.50 -58.64 4.98
CA ASN A 12 45.99 -57.42 5.63
C ASN A 12 44.88 -56.57 6.27
N ILE A 13 45.26 -55.95 7.39
CA ILE A 13 44.52 -55.02 8.25
C ILE A 13 44.17 -53.71 7.50
N ALA A 14 42.94 -53.20 7.63
CA ALA A 14 42.66 -51.76 7.63
C ALA A 14 41.24 -51.44 8.13
N ALA A 15 41.17 -50.51 9.09
CA ALA A 15 39.95 -49.88 9.59
C ALA A 15 39.10 -49.24 8.47
N THR A 16 37.78 -49.35 8.54
CA THR A 16 36.81 -48.46 7.87
C THR A 16 35.47 -48.55 8.61
N SER A 17 35.19 -47.58 9.48
CA SER A 17 34.38 -46.39 9.18
C SER A 17 32.88 -46.69 9.09
N SER A 18 32.21 -46.57 10.23
CA SER A 18 30.80 -46.20 10.33
C SER A 18 30.61 -44.80 9.73
N SER A 19 30.04 -44.69 8.52
CA SER A 19 29.90 -43.43 7.79
C SER A 19 28.50 -43.22 7.17
N LEU A 20 27.43 -43.60 7.87
CA LEU A 20 26.05 -43.52 7.36
C LEU A 20 25.13 -42.48 8.03
N SER A 21 25.62 -41.44 8.73
CA SER A 21 24.71 -40.44 9.33
C SER A 21 25.14 -38.97 9.28
N ILE A 22 26.22 -38.63 8.58
CA ILE A 22 26.73 -37.24 8.53
C ILE A 22 26.35 -36.52 7.21
N ALA A 23 26.02 -37.26 6.15
CA ALA A 23 25.67 -36.67 4.85
C ALA A 23 24.21 -36.19 4.78
N GLU A 24 23.25 -36.94 5.32
CA GLU A 24 21.82 -36.58 5.28
C GLU A 24 21.46 -35.39 6.18
N GLY A 25 22.10 -35.26 7.36
CA GLY A 25 21.92 -34.10 8.24
C GLY A 25 22.51 -32.80 7.69
N ARG A 26 23.60 -32.89 6.92
CA ARG A 26 24.21 -31.71 6.27
C ARG A 26 23.38 -31.21 5.09
N TYR A 27 22.74 -32.09 4.33
CA TYR A 27 21.82 -31.69 3.25
C TYR A 27 20.56 -30.99 3.79
N PHE A 28 20.01 -31.44 4.93
CA PHE A 28 18.80 -30.83 5.51
C PHE A 28 19.07 -29.49 6.22
N GLU A 29 20.24 -29.33 6.87
CA GLU A 29 20.67 -28.06 7.48
C GLU A 29 21.07 -27.01 6.44
N GLN A 30 21.73 -27.41 5.35
CA GLN A 30 22.15 -26.52 4.27
C GLN A 30 20.95 -25.96 3.50
N ASP A 31 19.93 -26.79 3.25
CA ASP A 31 18.67 -26.39 2.61
C ASP A 31 17.80 -25.51 3.53
N LYS A 32 17.84 -25.74 4.85
CA LYS A 32 17.19 -24.85 5.84
C LYS A 32 17.92 -23.51 5.95
N ALA A 33 19.25 -23.49 5.98
CA ALA A 33 20.05 -22.26 6.01
C ALA A 33 19.90 -21.46 4.70
N GLU A 34 19.87 -22.12 3.54
CA GLU A 34 19.61 -21.48 2.24
C GLU A 34 18.20 -20.92 2.15
N ARG A 35 17.18 -21.62 2.66
CA ARG A 35 15.81 -21.09 2.75
C ARG A 35 15.71 -19.91 3.72
N THR A 36 16.41 -19.95 4.85
CA THR A 36 16.42 -18.86 5.85
C THR A 36 17.14 -17.62 5.29
N LEU A 37 18.29 -17.80 4.63
CA LEU A 37 19.05 -16.73 3.98
C LEU A 37 18.32 -16.15 2.75
N SER A 38 17.59 -17.00 2.01
CA SER A 38 16.70 -16.58 0.91
C SER A 38 15.49 -15.79 1.42
N GLN A 39 15.01 -16.09 2.62
CA GLN A 39 13.88 -15.41 3.23
C GLN A 39 14.29 -14.05 3.82
N ASP A 40 15.46 -13.98 4.45
CA ASP A 40 16.04 -12.72 4.94
C ASP A 40 16.39 -11.75 3.80
N SER A 41 16.90 -12.26 2.67
CA SER A 41 17.17 -11.42 1.50
C SER A 41 15.89 -10.88 0.84
N LYS A 42 14.84 -11.68 0.72
CA LYS A 42 13.52 -11.23 0.23
C LYS A 42 12.89 -10.18 1.15
N MET A 43 12.99 -10.39 2.47
CA MET A 43 12.50 -9.43 3.46
C MET A 43 13.25 -8.11 3.38
N ALA A 44 14.58 -8.14 3.23
CA ALA A 44 15.39 -6.94 3.05
C ALA A 44 15.02 -6.18 1.77
N THR A 45 14.76 -6.89 0.65
CA THR A 45 14.25 -6.26 -0.58
C THR A 45 12.89 -5.61 -0.37
N GLY A 46 11.93 -6.32 0.25
CA GLY A 46 10.60 -5.79 0.52
C GLY A 46 10.62 -4.54 1.43
N ILE A 47 11.46 -4.54 2.47
CA ILE A 47 11.66 -3.35 3.33
C ILE A 47 12.20 -2.19 2.50
N LYS A 48 13.19 -2.42 1.64
CA LYS A 48 13.76 -1.37 0.79
C LYS A 48 12.72 -0.77 -0.16
N GLU A 49 11.87 -1.60 -0.76
CA GLU A 49 10.78 -1.17 -1.64
C GLU A 49 9.72 -0.36 -0.87
N LEU A 50 9.29 -0.86 0.28
CA LEU A 50 8.33 -0.16 1.15
C LEU A 50 8.86 1.19 1.61
N LEU A 51 10.11 1.26 2.06
CA LEU A 51 10.75 2.53 2.46
C LEU A 51 10.93 3.47 1.26
N GLY A 52 11.15 2.93 0.05
CA GLY A 52 11.15 3.70 -1.18
C GLY A 52 9.78 4.34 -1.44
N LEU A 53 8.71 3.56 -1.32
CA LEU A 53 7.34 4.02 -1.50
C LEU A 53 6.95 5.10 -0.45
N LEU A 54 7.19 4.82 0.83
CA LEU A 54 6.90 5.75 1.93
C LEU A 54 7.67 7.06 1.79
N ARG A 55 8.90 7.02 1.27
CA ARG A 55 9.69 8.23 0.98
C ARG A 55 9.03 9.07 -0.11
N THR A 56 8.58 8.46 -1.20
CA THR A 56 7.88 9.17 -2.29
C THR A 56 6.57 9.77 -1.80
N LEU A 57 5.77 9.01 -1.05
CA LEU A 57 4.52 9.50 -0.45
C LEU A 57 4.77 10.65 0.54
N GLY A 58 5.77 10.49 1.41
CA GLY A 58 6.15 11.51 2.37
C GLY A 58 6.63 12.80 1.71
N GLU A 59 7.38 12.71 0.62
CA GLU A 59 7.82 13.89 -0.12
C GLU A 59 6.66 14.61 -0.81
N GLY A 60 5.74 13.87 -1.45
CA GLY A 60 4.53 14.44 -2.05
C GLY A 60 3.65 15.13 -1.01
N TYR A 61 3.47 14.50 0.15
CA TYR A 61 2.70 15.05 1.26
C TYR A 61 3.36 16.30 1.85
N ARG A 62 4.69 16.27 2.06
CA ARG A 62 5.47 17.42 2.54
C ARG A 62 5.33 18.61 1.59
N LEU A 63 5.44 18.40 0.28
CA LEU A 63 5.27 19.45 -0.72
C LEU A 63 3.84 20.01 -0.72
N SER A 64 2.83 19.15 -0.55
CA SER A 64 1.43 19.55 -0.44
C SER A 64 1.21 20.46 0.78
N CYS A 65 1.76 20.11 1.95
CA CYS A 65 1.69 20.95 3.14
C CYS A 65 2.44 22.28 3.01
N LEU A 66 3.40 22.38 2.09
CA LEU A 66 4.11 23.61 1.75
C LEU A 66 3.43 24.41 0.62
N PHE A 67 2.23 24.03 0.21
CA PHE A 67 1.47 24.63 -0.89
C PHE A 67 2.19 24.63 -2.24
N LYS A 68 3.16 23.71 -2.40
CA LYS A 68 3.86 23.46 -3.67
C LYS A 68 3.10 22.42 -4.48
N CYS A 69 1.83 22.72 -4.79
CA CYS A 69 0.87 21.76 -5.31
C CYS A 69 1.31 21.15 -6.65
N GLN A 70 1.87 21.94 -7.56
CA GLN A 70 2.37 21.42 -8.84
C GLN A 70 3.52 20.43 -8.63
N GLU A 71 4.48 20.73 -7.76
CA GLU A 71 5.59 19.82 -7.43
C GLU A 71 5.06 18.54 -6.78
N ALA A 72 4.09 18.65 -5.87
CA ALA A 72 3.47 17.51 -5.21
C ALA A 72 2.78 16.56 -6.21
N LEU A 73 2.04 17.10 -7.18
CA LEU A 73 1.40 16.32 -8.24
C LEU A 73 2.43 15.54 -9.07
N GLU A 74 3.56 16.17 -9.42
CA GLU A 74 4.65 15.49 -10.12
C GLU A 74 5.29 14.36 -9.29
N ILE A 75 5.29 14.46 -7.96
CA ILE A 75 5.75 13.37 -7.09
C ILE A 75 4.73 12.23 -7.06
N TYR A 76 3.43 12.53 -6.89
CA TYR A 76 2.40 11.49 -6.88
C TYR A 76 2.33 10.74 -8.21
N ARG A 77 2.54 11.41 -9.36
CA ARG A 77 2.60 10.79 -10.69
C ARG A 77 3.73 9.77 -10.86
N LYS A 78 4.77 9.81 -10.03
CA LYS A 78 5.89 8.84 -10.05
C LYS A 78 5.54 7.54 -9.32
N LEU A 79 4.42 7.51 -8.58
CA LEU A 79 4.01 6.31 -7.87
C LEU A 79 3.56 5.22 -8.85
N PRO A 80 3.80 3.94 -8.52
CA PRO A 80 3.20 2.84 -9.26
C PRO A 80 1.67 2.96 -9.26
N GLU A 81 1.02 2.61 -10.37
CA GLU A 81 -0.44 2.72 -10.55
C GLU A 81 -1.27 2.11 -9.40
N PRO A 82 -0.94 0.92 -8.84
CA PRO A 82 -1.70 0.37 -7.71
C PRO A 82 -1.62 1.23 -6.44
N GLN A 83 -0.52 1.96 -6.25
CA GLN A 83 -0.31 2.82 -5.08
C GLN A 83 -0.92 4.21 -5.31
N PHE A 84 -0.90 4.68 -6.56
CA PHE A 84 -1.58 5.92 -6.95
C PHE A 84 -3.10 5.79 -6.79
N ASN A 85 -3.67 4.65 -7.20
CA ASN A 85 -5.11 4.37 -7.11
C ASN A 85 -5.59 3.99 -5.69
N THR A 86 -4.87 4.43 -4.66
CA THR A 86 -5.34 4.32 -3.27
C THR A 86 -6.18 5.54 -2.92
N GLY A 87 -7.28 5.35 -2.17
CA GLY A 87 -8.17 6.46 -1.80
C GLY A 87 -7.43 7.61 -1.10
N TRP A 88 -6.42 7.31 -0.28
CA TRP A 88 -5.62 8.34 0.37
C TRP A 88 -4.81 9.19 -0.62
N VAL A 89 -4.09 8.57 -1.57
CA VAL A 89 -3.29 9.33 -2.56
C VAL A 89 -4.20 10.17 -3.45
N LEU A 90 -5.33 9.61 -3.90
CA LEU A 90 -6.31 10.34 -4.71
C LEU A 90 -6.89 11.53 -3.95
N CYS A 91 -7.20 11.39 -2.66
CA CYS A 91 -7.59 12.53 -1.82
C CYS A 91 -6.49 13.59 -1.75
N GLN A 92 -5.21 13.22 -1.64
CA GLN A 92 -4.11 14.20 -1.64
C GLN A 92 -3.96 14.92 -2.98
N VAL A 93 -4.14 14.20 -4.10
CA VAL A 93 -4.14 14.78 -5.45
C VAL A 93 -5.30 15.74 -5.62
N GLY A 94 -6.52 15.36 -5.20
CA GLY A 94 -7.70 16.22 -5.22
C GLY A 94 -7.51 17.49 -4.37
N LYS A 95 -6.90 17.37 -3.18
CA LYS A 95 -6.52 18.53 -2.36
C LYS A 95 -5.54 19.46 -3.09
N ALA A 96 -4.52 18.90 -3.75
CA ALA A 96 -3.56 19.71 -4.50
C ALA A 96 -4.22 20.48 -5.66
N TYR A 97 -5.15 19.86 -6.40
CA TYR A 97 -5.93 20.55 -7.44
C TYR A 97 -6.87 21.61 -6.89
N PHE A 98 -7.52 21.35 -5.74
CA PHE A 98 -8.33 22.33 -5.04
C PHE A 98 -7.53 23.59 -4.67
N GLU A 99 -6.31 23.42 -4.14
CA GLU A 99 -5.42 24.54 -3.82
C GLU A 99 -4.92 25.29 -5.08
N LEU A 100 -4.89 24.62 -6.24
CA LEU A 100 -4.63 25.24 -7.54
C LEU A 100 -5.87 25.93 -8.15
N VAL A 101 -7.01 25.90 -7.45
CA VAL A 101 -8.29 26.47 -7.90
C VAL A 101 -8.85 25.75 -9.14
N ASP A 102 -8.38 24.53 -9.41
CA ASP A 102 -8.92 23.68 -10.47
C ASP A 102 -9.98 22.74 -9.87
N TYR A 103 -11.19 23.28 -9.71
CA TYR A 103 -12.30 22.56 -9.07
C TYR A 103 -12.80 21.38 -9.90
N LEU A 104 -12.63 21.40 -11.23
CA LEU A 104 -13.08 20.31 -12.10
C LEU A 104 -12.21 19.07 -11.93
N GLU A 105 -10.88 19.25 -11.98
CA GLU A 105 -9.95 18.16 -11.72
C GLU A 105 -10.04 17.68 -10.26
N ALA A 106 -10.20 18.61 -9.31
CA ALA A 106 -10.40 18.25 -7.91
C ALA A 106 -11.64 17.34 -7.71
N ASP A 107 -12.79 17.69 -8.32
CA ASP A 107 -14.00 16.86 -8.24
C ASP A 107 -13.77 15.46 -8.83
N HIS A 108 -13.10 15.36 -9.97
CA HIS A 108 -12.78 14.07 -10.61
C HIS A 108 -12.01 13.14 -9.66
N PHE A 109 -10.94 13.64 -9.03
CA PHE A 109 -10.12 12.85 -8.11
C PHE A 109 -10.83 12.53 -6.80
N PHE A 110 -11.58 13.47 -6.23
CA PHE A 110 -12.33 13.23 -5.00
C PHE A 110 -13.47 12.23 -5.21
N GLU A 111 -14.21 12.34 -6.32
CA GLU A 111 -15.24 11.37 -6.67
C GLU A 111 -14.63 9.97 -6.83
N PHE A 112 -13.49 9.87 -7.49
CA PHE A 112 -12.81 8.59 -7.65
C PHE A 112 -12.31 8.03 -6.30
N ALA A 113 -11.75 8.87 -5.43
CA ALA A 113 -11.34 8.47 -4.09
C ALA A 113 -12.53 7.98 -3.25
N HIS A 114 -13.67 8.68 -3.31
CA HIS A 114 -14.89 8.32 -2.58
C HIS A 114 -15.48 7.01 -3.07
N ARG A 115 -15.48 6.76 -4.39
CA ARG A 115 -15.93 5.48 -4.97
C ARG A 115 -15.08 4.30 -4.51
N LEU A 116 -13.78 4.49 -4.32
CA LEU A 116 -12.87 3.44 -3.85
C LEU A 116 -12.99 3.20 -2.34
N SER A 117 -13.21 4.27 -1.57
CA SER A 117 -13.27 4.23 -0.11
C SER A 117 -14.47 5.02 0.44
N PRO A 118 -15.71 4.52 0.30
CA PRO A 118 -16.92 5.27 0.66
C PRO A 118 -17.06 5.55 2.16
N CYS A 119 -16.34 4.78 3.00
CA CYS A 119 -16.33 4.96 4.45
C CYS A 119 -15.28 5.99 4.93
N THR A 120 -14.44 6.52 4.03
CA THR A 120 -13.37 7.44 4.42
C THR A 120 -13.89 8.87 4.49
N LEU A 121 -13.87 9.45 5.69
CA LEU A 121 -14.29 10.83 5.93
C LEU A 121 -13.18 11.86 5.67
N GLU A 122 -11.94 11.40 5.46
CA GLU A 122 -10.78 12.27 5.29
C GLU A 122 -10.84 13.03 3.96
N GLY A 123 -10.84 14.36 4.02
CA GLY A 123 -10.88 15.23 2.85
C GLY A 123 -12.27 15.51 2.29
N MET A 124 -13.33 14.96 2.91
CA MET A 124 -14.72 15.18 2.48
C MET A 124 -15.22 16.59 2.77
N ASP A 125 -14.66 17.25 3.78
CA ASP A 125 -14.84 18.67 4.06
C ASP A 125 -14.34 19.56 2.91
N ILE A 126 -13.18 19.24 2.35
CA ILE A 126 -12.63 19.91 1.16
C ILE A 126 -13.48 19.55 -0.06
N TYR A 127 -13.83 18.29 -0.25
CA TYR A 127 -14.67 17.86 -1.36
C TYR A 127 -16.03 18.58 -1.38
N SER A 128 -16.66 18.75 -0.21
CA SER A 128 -17.90 19.52 -0.09
C SER A 128 -17.74 20.98 -0.52
N THR A 129 -16.54 21.55 -0.33
CA THR A 129 -16.21 22.91 -0.77
C THR A 129 -16.01 22.96 -2.28
N VAL A 130 -15.40 21.94 -2.88
CA VAL A 130 -15.33 21.80 -4.35
C VAL A 130 -16.73 21.78 -4.95
N LEU A 131 -17.62 20.89 -4.47
CA LEU A 131 -18.99 20.78 -4.96
C LEU A 131 -19.78 22.09 -4.80
N TYR A 132 -19.55 22.80 -3.69
CA TYR A 132 -20.15 24.12 -3.48
C TYR A 132 -19.69 25.14 -4.52
N HIS A 133 -18.39 25.19 -4.85
CA HIS A 133 -17.88 26.09 -5.89
C HIS A 133 -18.36 25.72 -7.30
N LEU A 134 -18.66 24.44 -7.53
CA LEU A 134 -19.26 23.96 -8.78
C LEU A 134 -20.79 24.13 -8.83
N ASN A 135 -21.43 24.62 -7.76
CA ASN A 135 -22.89 24.73 -7.60
C ASN A 135 -23.64 23.38 -7.75
N GLU A 136 -23.01 22.28 -7.35
CA GLU A 136 -23.57 20.92 -7.45
C GLU A 136 -24.41 20.57 -6.19
N GLU A 137 -25.55 21.24 -6.02
CA GLU A 137 -26.41 21.11 -4.83
C GLU A 137 -26.88 19.66 -4.58
N MET A 138 -27.27 18.95 -5.64
CA MET A 138 -27.76 17.57 -5.53
C MET A 138 -26.68 16.62 -5.01
N ARG A 139 -25.46 16.72 -5.57
CA ARG A 139 -24.31 15.89 -5.15
C ARG A 139 -23.87 16.25 -3.73
N LEU A 140 -23.89 17.54 -3.37
CA LEU A 140 -23.56 17.99 -2.03
C LEU A 140 -24.57 17.47 -0.99
N SER A 141 -25.86 17.45 -1.31
CA SER A 141 -26.91 16.87 -0.46
C SER A 141 -26.72 15.37 -0.26
N TYR A 142 -26.44 14.65 -1.35
CA TYR A 142 -26.15 13.22 -1.29
C TYR A 142 -24.92 12.93 -0.42
N LEU A 143 -23.83 13.66 -0.62
CA LEU A 143 -22.61 13.53 0.20
C LEU A 143 -22.90 13.79 1.68
N ALA A 144 -23.65 14.84 2.02
CA ALA A 144 -24.00 15.12 3.42
C ALA A 144 -24.77 13.97 4.07
N GLN A 145 -25.75 13.39 3.37
CA GLN A 145 -26.51 12.24 3.86
C GLN A 145 -25.64 11.00 4.04
N GLU A 146 -24.74 10.72 3.09
CA GLU A 146 -23.79 9.61 3.20
C GLU A 146 -22.87 9.78 4.41
N LEU A 147 -22.26 10.96 4.60
CA LEU A 147 -21.35 11.20 5.73
C LEU A 147 -22.08 11.06 7.07
N ILE A 148 -23.33 11.52 7.17
CA ILE A 148 -24.16 11.32 8.37
C ILE A 148 -24.43 9.83 8.62
N SER A 149 -24.67 9.06 7.54
CA SER A 149 -24.91 7.61 7.64
C SER A 149 -23.67 6.83 8.07
N VAL A 150 -22.48 7.27 7.65
CA VAL A 150 -21.19 6.68 8.03
C VAL A 150 -20.84 7.04 9.47
N ASP A 151 -20.84 8.34 9.80
CA ASP A 151 -20.60 8.83 11.16
C ASP A 151 -21.31 10.16 11.42
N ARG A 152 -22.41 10.07 12.17
CA ARG A 152 -23.21 11.22 12.60
C ARG A 152 -22.47 12.16 13.56
N LEU A 153 -21.45 11.69 14.27
CA LEU A 153 -20.66 12.50 15.19
C LEU A 153 -19.47 13.19 14.51
N SER A 154 -19.22 12.88 13.24
CA SER A 154 -18.14 13.48 12.48
C SER A 154 -18.39 14.97 12.22
N PRO A 155 -17.42 15.86 12.49
CA PRO A 155 -17.56 17.27 12.15
C PRO A 155 -17.70 17.50 10.65
N GLN A 156 -17.12 16.63 9.82
CA GLN A 156 -17.17 16.70 8.36
C GLN A 156 -18.62 16.65 7.86
N ALA A 157 -19.45 15.74 8.38
CA ALA A 157 -20.85 15.61 7.99
C ALA A 157 -21.66 16.90 8.25
N TRP A 158 -21.43 17.53 9.39
CA TRP A 158 -22.12 18.77 9.77
C TRP A 158 -21.63 19.99 8.99
N VAL A 159 -20.32 20.06 8.69
CA VAL A 159 -19.77 21.10 7.80
C VAL A 159 -20.39 21.00 6.41
N CYS A 160 -20.50 19.79 5.84
CA CYS A 160 -21.13 19.58 4.54
C CYS A 160 -22.60 20.00 4.55
N SER A 161 -23.35 19.60 5.58
CA SER A 161 -24.77 19.95 5.73
C SER A 161 -25.00 21.45 5.86
N GLY A 162 -24.15 22.14 6.65
CA GLY A 162 -24.23 23.60 6.78
C GLY A 162 -23.94 24.31 5.45
N LYS A 163 -22.97 23.80 4.69
CA LYS A 163 -22.60 24.36 3.38
C LYS A 163 -23.72 24.20 2.34
N LEU A 164 -24.41 23.06 2.35
CA LEU A 164 -25.61 22.83 1.54
C LEU A 164 -26.70 23.88 1.84
N LEU A 165 -26.98 24.12 3.13
CA LEU A 165 -27.98 25.11 3.53
C LEU A 165 -27.62 26.52 3.03
N CYS A 166 -26.35 26.92 3.17
CA CYS A 166 -25.86 28.19 2.63
C CYS A 166 -25.95 28.29 1.10
N LEU A 167 -25.90 27.16 0.38
CA LEU A 167 -26.06 27.14 -1.08
C LEU A 167 -27.52 27.30 -1.48
N ALA A 168 -28.43 26.57 -0.81
CA ALA A 168 -29.87 26.64 -1.03
C ALA A 168 -30.47 28.02 -0.72
N GLU A 169 -29.85 28.79 0.18
CA GLU A 169 -30.24 30.18 0.45
C GLU A 169 -29.74 31.18 -0.61
N ARG A 170 -28.79 30.78 -1.47
CA ARG A 170 -28.24 31.62 -2.55
C ARG A 170 -28.92 31.42 -3.90
N SER A 171 -29.59 30.28 -4.10
CA SER A 171 -30.36 29.91 -5.30
C SER A 171 -31.76 30.48 -5.28
#